data_AF-A0AAX4HAK9-F1
#
_entry.id   AF-A0AAX4HAK9-F1
#
_cell.length_a   1.000
_cell.length_b   1.000
_cell.length_c   1.000
_cell.angle_alpha   90.00
_cell.angle_beta   90.00
_cell.angle_gamma   90.00
#
_symmetry.space_group_name_H-M   'P 1'
#
loop_
_entity.id
_entity.type
_entity.pdbx_description
1 polymer ?
#
loop_
_entity_poly.entity_id
_entity_poly.type
_entity_poly.pdbx_seq_one_letter_code
_entity_poly.pdbx_strand_id
1 'polypeptide(L)'
;MYLCEFLPRLGQVSIYVETPHPLKLITGIKFEENTLCISNPDENLILLPRLTGSKEGVVNDQQLTIKSISHDKNQLSLRLEMPAAIRVASSSTFMTMAAENQLWSVRDLLLKTPKSKSNVNQFRFECAKCGTEVLDSESSKFGEMPLEFWHELMDFWHCHKPHEEHHNHNDKNYNGKLLLKPGFTYIGASYLLVTGDRSVCSKCSLELGTFDQTNDSTKISKWNLKLTYADKIEEYPPYLLVYHSILDRINSAGVRKFSVSLAGDKTCCLDIWVTAVGINISVNGKQYDNTLKTLYKFTSRAREDDVLEVPSVVWKSFEQHLKSMTESMPKELHNLKISEEGIDEMFNVAYLVPSYAL
;
A
#
# COMPACT_ATOMS: atom_id res chain seq x y z
N MET A 1 0.07 2.25 24.36
CA MET A 1 -0.06 1.82 22.95
C MET A 1 -1.40 2.29 22.44
N TYR A 2 -1.50 2.71 21.18
CA TYR A 2 -2.79 3.15 20.64
C TYR A 2 -2.92 2.90 19.13
N LEU A 3 -4.18 2.84 18.68
CA LEU A 3 -4.59 2.87 17.28
C LEU A 3 -5.69 3.94 17.13
N CYS A 4 -5.54 4.83 16.17
CA CYS A 4 -6.62 5.66 15.68
C CYS A 4 -6.93 5.27 14.24
N GLU A 5 -8.21 5.08 13.91
CA GLU A 5 -8.67 4.83 12.53
C GLU A 5 -9.66 5.91 12.11
N PHE A 6 -9.39 6.58 10.99
CA PHE A 6 -10.35 7.47 10.35
C PHE A 6 -11.23 6.66 9.41
N LEU A 7 -12.55 6.82 9.55
CA LEU A 7 -13.59 6.20 8.72
C LEU A 7 -14.27 7.29 7.88
N PRO A 8 -13.69 7.62 6.70
CA PRO A 8 -14.17 8.66 5.78
C PRO A 8 -15.69 8.69 5.58
N ARG A 9 -16.27 7.52 5.26
CA ARG A 9 -17.70 7.37 4.94
C ARG A 9 -18.62 7.66 6.11
N LEU A 10 -18.17 7.40 7.33
CA LEU A 10 -18.92 7.68 8.55
C LEU A 10 -18.62 9.08 9.10
N GLY A 11 -17.55 9.72 8.60
CA GLY A 11 -17.03 10.96 9.17
C GLY A 11 -16.67 10.78 10.64
N GLN A 12 -16.02 9.66 10.98
CA GLN A 12 -15.70 9.31 12.37
C GLN A 12 -14.24 8.91 12.53
N VAL A 13 -13.67 9.20 13.69
CA VAL A 13 -12.39 8.64 14.12
C VAL A 13 -12.65 7.72 15.31
N SER A 14 -12.28 6.44 15.18
CA SER A 14 -12.25 5.51 16.32
C SER A 14 -10.85 5.53 16.91
N ILE A 15 -10.75 5.66 18.23
CA ILE A 15 -9.49 5.72 18.97
C ILE A 15 -9.51 4.60 19.99
N TYR A 16 -8.45 3.80 20.00
CA TYR A 16 -8.24 2.69 20.92
C TYR A 16 -6.92 2.88 21.63
N VAL A 17 -6.94 2.88 22.95
CA VAL A 17 -5.77 3.17 23.79
C VAL A 17 -5.63 2.08 24.83
N GLU A 18 -4.48 1.43 24.84
CA GLU A 18 -4.02 0.57 25.92
C GLU A 18 -3.03 1.34 26.78
N THR A 19 -3.43 1.60 28.02
CA THR A 19 -2.67 2.39 29.00
C THR A 19 -1.91 1.46 29.97
N PRO A 20 -0.69 1.84 30.40
CA PRO A 20 0.06 1.05 31.40
C PRO A 20 -0.56 1.15 32.80
N HIS A 21 -1.37 2.18 33.03
CA HIS A 21 -1.97 2.50 34.30
C HIS A 21 -3.48 2.24 34.30
N PRO A 22 -4.07 1.86 35.44
CA PRO A 22 -5.52 1.75 35.56
C PRO A 22 -6.21 3.06 35.18
N LEU A 23 -7.29 2.98 34.41
CA LEU A 23 -7.99 4.15 33.86
C LEU A 23 -8.53 5.12 34.93
N LYS A 24 -8.72 4.66 36.17
CA LYS A 24 -9.10 5.52 37.31
C LYS A 24 -8.11 6.66 37.58
N LEU A 25 -6.89 6.59 37.02
CA LEU A 25 -5.86 7.62 37.12
C LEU A 25 -5.94 8.66 35.99
N ILE A 26 -6.85 8.49 35.01
CA ILE A 26 -7.13 9.49 34.00
C ILE A 26 -7.98 10.60 34.64
N THR A 27 -7.46 11.82 34.59
CA THR A 27 -8.08 13.02 35.20
C THR A 27 -8.69 13.94 34.15
N GLY A 28 -8.34 13.77 32.87
CA GLY A 28 -8.84 14.61 31.79
C GLY A 28 -8.47 14.08 30.42
N ILE A 29 -9.24 14.52 29.44
CA ILE A 29 -9.03 14.27 28.01
C ILE A 29 -9.20 15.62 27.32
N LYS A 30 -8.17 16.09 26.62
CA LYS A 30 -8.19 17.36 25.88
C LYS A 30 -7.73 17.14 24.44
N PHE A 31 -8.26 17.95 23.53
CA PHE A 31 -7.81 18.01 22.15
C PHE A 31 -6.95 19.25 21.97
N GLU A 32 -5.79 19.06 21.37
CA GLU A 32 -4.88 20.13 20.98
C GLU A 32 -4.46 19.88 19.54
N GLU A 33 -5.02 20.67 18.62
CA GLU A 33 -4.80 20.61 17.17
C GLU A 33 -5.16 19.25 16.54
N ASN A 34 -4.16 18.36 16.40
CA ASN A 34 -4.31 17.02 15.84
C ASN A 34 -3.89 15.93 16.84
N THR A 35 -3.82 16.29 18.13
CA THR A 35 -3.40 15.41 19.21
C THR A 35 -4.48 15.33 20.27
N LEU A 36 -4.83 14.10 20.65
CA LEU A 36 -5.62 13.82 21.83
C LEU A 36 -4.68 13.61 23.01
N CYS A 37 -4.76 14.49 24.00
CA CYS A 37 -3.96 14.41 25.22
C CYS A 37 -4.80 13.78 26.33
N ILE A 38 -4.32 12.67 26.88
CA ILE A 38 -4.92 11.99 28.03
C ILE A 38 -4.10 12.35 29.27
N SER A 39 -4.70 13.13 30.16
CA SER A 39 -4.08 13.52 31.43
C SER A 39 -4.14 12.35 32.40
N ASN A 40 -3.01 11.68 32.58
CA ASN A 40 -2.76 10.63 33.56
C ASN A 40 -1.34 10.83 34.14
N PRO A 41 -0.83 9.98 35.05
CA PRO A 41 0.50 10.19 35.63
C PRO A 41 1.66 10.31 34.63
N ASP A 42 1.50 9.76 33.42
CA ASP A 42 2.53 9.75 32.38
C ASP A 42 2.29 10.77 31.25
N GLU A 43 1.14 11.46 31.25
CA GLU A 43 0.60 12.25 30.12
C GLU A 43 0.73 11.56 28.74
N ASN A 44 -0.32 10.87 28.29
CA ASN A 44 -0.30 10.21 26.99
C ASN A 44 -0.75 11.15 25.87
N LEU A 45 0.11 11.32 24.86
CA LEU A 45 -0.18 12.05 23.62
C LEU A 45 -0.55 11.08 22.49
N ILE A 46 -1.72 11.28 21.89
CA ILE A 46 -2.26 10.43 20.83
C ILE A 46 -2.41 11.27 19.57
N LEU A 47 -1.53 11.05 18.61
CA LEU A 47 -1.63 11.69 17.30
C LEU A 47 -2.81 11.11 16.53
N LEU A 48 -3.73 11.95 16.04
CA LEU A 48 -4.85 11.52 15.19
C LEU A 48 -4.38 11.20 13.77
N PRO A 49 -5.12 10.38 12.99
CA PRO A 49 -4.79 10.13 11.58
C PRO A 49 -4.85 11.43 10.77
N ARG A 50 -4.09 11.51 9.67
CA ARG A 50 -4.23 12.65 8.75
C ARG A 50 -5.62 12.65 8.14
N LEU A 51 -6.29 13.80 8.19
CA LEU A 51 -7.59 13.97 7.59
C LEU A 51 -7.41 14.63 6.21
N THR A 52 -7.79 13.91 5.16
CA THR A 52 -7.76 14.43 3.78
C THR A 52 -8.74 15.59 3.65
N GLY A 53 -8.25 16.79 3.28
CA GLY A 53 -9.10 17.95 2.96
C GLY A 53 -8.66 19.29 3.52
N SER A 54 -7.81 19.33 4.54
CA SER A 54 -7.19 20.57 4.99
C SER A 54 -5.83 20.72 4.33
N LYS A 55 -5.62 21.80 3.59
CA LYS A 55 -4.29 22.18 3.06
C LYS A 55 -3.24 22.41 4.16
N GLU A 56 -3.65 22.36 5.43
CA GLU A 56 -2.82 22.56 6.61
C GLU A 56 -2.90 21.44 7.66
N GLY A 57 -3.67 20.35 7.46
CA GLY A 57 -3.69 19.23 8.40
C GLY A 57 -4.23 19.51 9.81
N VAL A 58 -4.56 20.76 10.15
CA VAL A 58 -5.06 21.16 11.47
C VAL A 58 -6.58 21.01 11.53
N VAL A 59 -7.05 20.19 12.46
CA VAL A 59 -8.46 20.19 12.86
C VAL A 59 -8.62 21.28 13.91
N ASN A 60 -9.56 22.19 13.71
CA ASN A 60 -9.88 23.13 14.78
C ASN A 60 -10.64 22.38 15.89
N ASP A 61 -10.04 22.27 17.07
CA ASP A 61 -10.55 21.53 18.23
C ASP A 61 -12.01 21.86 18.57
N GLN A 62 -12.46 23.08 18.26
CA GLN A 62 -13.81 23.58 18.57
C GLN A 62 -14.94 22.90 17.78
N GLN A 63 -14.63 21.96 16.87
CA GLN A 63 -15.64 21.27 16.05
C GLN A 63 -15.66 19.75 16.23
N LEU A 64 -14.85 19.21 17.16
CA LEU A 64 -14.81 17.78 17.44
C LEU A 64 -15.80 17.40 18.56
N THR A 65 -16.65 16.41 18.28
CA THR A 65 -17.61 15.89 19.27
C THR A 65 -17.30 14.45 19.62
N ILE A 66 -17.15 14.15 20.91
CA ILE A 66 -17.06 12.76 21.38
C ILE A 66 -18.45 12.13 21.34
N LYS A 67 -18.65 11.11 20.50
CA LYS A 67 -19.92 10.36 20.41
C LYS A 67 -20.05 9.31 21.50
N SER A 68 -18.96 8.62 21.79
CA SER A 68 -18.96 7.53 22.76
C SER A 68 -17.59 7.37 23.39
N ILE A 69 -17.61 7.02 24.67
CA ILE A 69 -16.44 6.57 25.41
C ILE A 69 -16.82 5.22 26.04
N SER A 70 -15.99 4.21 25.82
CA SER A 70 -16.12 2.90 26.44
C SER A 70 -14.77 2.50 27.01
N HIS A 71 -14.78 1.72 28.09
CA HIS A 71 -13.53 1.37 28.74
C HIS A 71 -13.59 0.02 29.47
N ASP A 72 -12.44 -0.65 29.56
CA ASP A 72 -12.24 -1.84 30.39
C ASP A 72 -10.83 -1.84 31.02
N LYS A 73 -10.75 -1.85 32.35
CA LYS A 73 -9.52 -1.85 33.18
C LYS A 73 -8.42 -0.85 32.78
N ASN A 74 -7.69 -1.17 31.71
CA ASN A 74 -6.54 -0.44 31.17
C ASN A 74 -6.77 0.04 29.71
N GLN A 75 -7.97 -0.19 29.16
CA GLN A 75 -8.31 0.06 27.77
C GLN A 75 -9.38 1.12 27.63
N LEU A 76 -9.12 2.12 26.81
CA LEU A 76 -10.03 3.21 26.53
C LEU A 76 -10.33 3.21 25.02
N SER A 77 -11.61 3.24 24.69
CA SER A 77 -12.09 3.39 23.32
C SER A 77 -12.94 4.66 23.23
N LEU A 78 -12.61 5.54 22.28
CA LEU A 78 -13.35 6.75 21.98
C LEU A 78 -13.80 6.75 20.53
N ARG A 79 -14.97 7.34 20.27
CA ARG A 79 -15.40 7.67 18.91
C ARG A 79 -15.65 9.15 18.80
N LEU A 80 -15.03 9.76 17.81
CA LEU A 80 -15.14 11.18 17.52
C LEU A 80 -15.95 11.38 16.23
N GLU A 81 -16.85 12.34 16.24
CA GLU A 81 -17.51 12.83 15.04
C GLU A 81 -16.68 13.94 14.39
N MET A 82 -16.42 13.78 13.10
CA MET A 82 -15.73 14.79 12.30
C MET A 82 -16.74 15.77 11.66
N PRO A 83 -16.35 17.06 11.56
CA PRO A 83 -17.09 18.09 10.84
C PRO A 83 -17.42 17.70 9.39
N ALA A 84 -18.55 18.16 8.88
CA ALA A 84 -19.03 17.84 7.53
C ALA A 84 -18.04 18.23 6.43
N ALA A 85 -17.28 19.31 6.60
CA ALA A 85 -16.28 19.78 5.63
C ALA A 85 -15.17 18.74 5.36
N ILE A 86 -14.79 17.96 6.38
CA ILE A 86 -13.78 16.89 6.27
C ILE A 86 -14.35 15.64 5.59
N ARG A 87 -15.67 15.41 5.67
CA ARG A 87 -16.35 14.25 5.06
C ARG A 87 -16.36 14.28 3.53
N VAL A 88 -16.34 15.47 2.93
CA VAL A 88 -16.50 15.67 1.48
C VAL A 88 -15.16 15.51 0.74
N ALA A 89 -14.03 15.78 1.39
CA ALA A 89 -12.72 15.76 0.73
C ALA A 89 -12.10 14.36 0.58
N SER A 90 -12.65 13.33 1.23
CA SER A 90 -12.07 11.99 1.29
C SER A 90 -12.62 11.02 0.22
N SER A 91 -13.31 11.50 -0.81
CA SER A 91 -13.87 10.65 -1.87
C SER A 91 -12.85 10.36 -2.98
N SER A 92 -11.58 10.10 -2.65
CA SER A 92 -10.65 9.56 -3.63
C SER A 92 -11.20 8.20 -4.08
N THR A 93 -11.59 8.10 -5.34
CA THR A 93 -11.98 6.83 -5.97
C THR A 93 -10.86 5.82 -5.77
N PHE A 94 -11.20 4.53 -5.60
CA PHE A 94 -10.20 3.48 -5.37
C PHE A 94 -9.10 3.43 -6.47
N MET A 95 -9.44 3.83 -7.69
CA MET A 95 -8.48 3.97 -8.81
C MET A 95 -7.46 5.10 -8.57
N THR A 96 -7.88 6.20 -7.95
CA THR A 96 -7.01 7.33 -7.61
C THR A 96 -5.97 6.94 -6.55
N MET A 97 -6.35 6.08 -5.61
CA MET A 97 -5.45 5.61 -4.55
C MET A 97 -4.25 4.80 -5.08
N ALA A 98 -4.47 4.00 -6.12
CA ALA A 98 -3.43 3.18 -6.73
C ALA A 98 -2.32 4.04 -7.35
N ALA A 99 -2.69 5.15 -7.99
CA ALA A 99 -1.75 6.06 -8.63
C ALA A 99 -1.07 7.04 -7.65
N GLU A 100 -1.76 7.52 -6.60
CA GLU A 100 -1.25 8.61 -5.77
C GLU A 100 -0.18 8.21 -4.74
N ASN A 101 -0.17 6.95 -4.30
CA ASN A 101 0.65 6.47 -3.18
C ASN A 101 1.71 5.44 -3.57
N GLN A 102 1.94 5.25 -4.87
CA GLN A 102 2.90 4.28 -5.35
C GLN A 102 4.32 4.81 -5.15
N LEU A 103 5.09 4.08 -4.33
CA LEU A 103 6.49 4.36 -4.08
C LEU A 103 7.29 4.23 -5.38
N TRP A 104 8.10 5.24 -5.67
CA TRP A 104 8.86 5.38 -6.91
C TRP A 104 7.96 5.45 -8.17
N SER A 105 6.72 5.92 -8.04
CA SER A 105 5.91 6.36 -9.20
C SER A 105 6.58 7.55 -9.89
N VAL A 106 6.16 7.85 -11.13
CA VAL A 106 6.64 9.07 -11.80
C VAL A 106 6.32 10.29 -10.93
N ARG A 107 5.11 10.38 -10.39
CA ARG A 107 4.70 11.47 -9.49
C ARG A 107 5.59 11.56 -8.24
N ASP A 108 5.85 10.45 -7.56
CA ASP A 108 6.71 10.39 -6.37
C ASP A 108 8.13 10.88 -6.68
N LEU A 109 8.72 10.36 -7.75
CA LEU A 109 10.06 10.76 -8.19
C LEU A 109 10.13 12.26 -8.52
N LEU A 110 9.14 12.80 -9.25
CA LEU A 110 9.07 14.22 -9.59
C LEU A 110 8.95 15.13 -8.36
N LEU A 111 8.34 14.66 -7.27
CA LEU A 111 8.11 15.45 -6.05
C LEU A 111 9.33 15.46 -5.12
N LYS A 112 10.06 14.35 -5.01
CA LYS A 112 11.09 14.19 -3.97
C LYS A 112 12.52 14.35 -4.45
N THR A 113 12.77 14.21 -5.75
CA THR A 113 14.13 14.24 -6.30
C THR A 113 14.51 15.67 -6.72
N PRO A 114 15.78 16.08 -6.55
CA PRO A 114 16.22 17.41 -6.93
C PRO A 114 16.27 17.55 -8.45
N LYS A 115 16.09 18.77 -8.95
CA LYS A 115 16.24 19.07 -10.38
C LYS A 115 17.64 19.57 -10.70
N SER A 116 18.18 19.09 -11.82
CA SER A 116 19.39 19.59 -12.45
C SER A 116 19.19 20.99 -13.03
N LYS A 117 20.29 21.62 -13.46
CA LYS A 117 20.26 22.88 -14.21
C LYS A 117 19.49 22.79 -15.53
N SER A 118 19.37 21.60 -16.11
CA SER A 118 18.58 21.33 -17.32
C SER A 118 17.12 20.98 -17.02
N ASN A 119 16.64 21.21 -15.79
CA ASN A 119 15.27 20.92 -15.33
C ASN A 119 14.89 19.42 -15.43
N VAL A 120 15.89 18.54 -15.30
CA VAL A 120 15.72 17.07 -15.23
C VAL A 120 15.86 16.64 -13.78
N ASN A 121 14.95 15.79 -13.29
CA ASN A 121 15.05 15.23 -11.95
C ASN A 121 16.25 14.27 -11.86
N GLN A 122 17.09 14.41 -10.84
CA GLN A 122 18.34 13.68 -10.69
C GLN A 122 18.19 12.55 -9.67
N PHE A 123 18.19 11.32 -10.16
CA PHE A 123 18.16 10.11 -9.35
C PHE A 123 18.71 8.91 -10.13
N ARG A 124 19.08 7.85 -9.41
CA ARG A 124 19.55 6.59 -9.99
C ARG A 124 18.90 5.41 -9.32
N PHE A 125 18.65 4.37 -10.11
CA PHE A 125 18.38 3.05 -9.57
C PHE A 125 19.67 2.23 -9.57
N GLU A 126 20.03 1.73 -8.40
CA GLU A 126 21.25 0.99 -8.14
C GLU A 126 20.91 -0.42 -7.66
N CYS A 127 21.74 -1.42 -7.97
CA CYS A 127 21.54 -2.79 -7.51
C CYS A 127 21.56 -2.86 -5.98
N ALA A 128 20.53 -3.44 -5.37
CA ALA A 128 20.40 -3.49 -3.91
C ALA A 128 21.54 -4.22 -3.19
N LYS A 129 22.21 -5.17 -3.88
CA LYS A 129 23.32 -5.96 -3.31
C LYS A 129 24.67 -5.25 -3.37
N CYS A 130 24.98 -4.50 -4.43
CA CYS A 130 26.33 -4.01 -4.69
C CYS A 130 26.44 -2.53 -5.06
N GLY A 131 25.32 -1.80 -5.13
CA GLY A 131 25.28 -0.37 -5.45
C GLY A 131 25.68 -0.04 -6.89
N THR A 132 25.77 -1.03 -7.78
CA THR A 132 26.08 -0.76 -9.19
C THR A 132 24.87 -0.12 -9.86
N GLU A 133 25.07 0.98 -10.58
CA GLU A 133 24.03 1.66 -11.33
C GLU A 133 23.37 0.72 -12.34
N VAL A 134 22.04 0.69 -12.32
CA VAL A 134 21.18 -0.09 -13.24
C VAL A 134 20.47 0.85 -14.21
N LEU A 135 20.01 2.00 -13.73
CA LEU A 135 19.37 3.06 -14.52
C LEU A 135 19.71 4.44 -13.96
N ASP A 136 19.95 5.39 -14.86
CA ASP A 136 20.13 6.81 -14.54
C ASP A 136 18.99 7.64 -15.15
N SER A 137 18.42 8.52 -14.34
CA SER A 137 17.44 9.54 -14.72
C SER A 137 17.84 10.39 -15.93
N GLU A 138 19.13 10.69 -16.13
CA GLU A 138 19.61 11.50 -17.25
C GLU A 138 19.63 10.72 -18.57
N SER A 139 19.68 9.39 -18.49
CA SER A 139 19.80 8.49 -19.64
C SER A 139 18.46 7.92 -20.14
N SER A 140 17.39 8.06 -19.36
CA SER A 140 16.09 7.46 -19.64
C SER A 140 14.94 8.44 -19.44
N LYS A 141 13.91 8.33 -20.28
CA LYS A 141 12.61 8.94 -20.01
C LYS A 141 11.77 7.97 -19.18
N PHE A 142 10.90 8.51 -18.32
CA PHE A 142 10.06 7.69 -17.44
C PHE A 142 8.59 7.85 -17.81
N GLY A 143 7.93 6.72 -18.04
CA GLY A 143 6.48 6.62 -18.24
C GLY A 143 5.85 5.84 -17.11
N GLU A 144 4.60 6.13 -16.79
CA GLU A 144 3.86 5.42 -15.73
C GLU A 144 3.00 4.32 -16.33
N MET A 145 2.96 3.16 -15.68
CA MET A 145 2.03 2.08 -16.02
C MET A 145 0.74 2.23 -15.21
N PRO A 146 -0.45 2.01 -15.80
CA PRO A 146 -1.72 2.20 -15.10
C PRO A 146 -1.97 1.24 -13.93
N LEU A 147 -1.55 -0.02 -14.04
CA LEU A 147 -1.77 -1.10 -13.06
C LEU A 147 -0.55 -2.04 -13.01
N GLU A 148 -0.41 -2.81 -11.93
CA GLU A 148 0.67 -3.78 -11.74
C GLU A 148 0.66 -4.83 -12.87
N PHE A 149 -0.51 -5.37 -13.17
CA PHE A 149 -0.70 -6.37 -14.23
C PHE A 149 -1.19 -5.79 -15.56
N TRP A 150 -1.09 -4.46 -15.77
CA TRP A 150 -1.64 -3.81 -16.98
C TRP A 150 -1.13 -4.43 -18.28
N HIS A 151 0.17 -4.70 -18.36
CA HIS A 151 0.80 -5.31 -19.54
C HIS A 151 0.26 -6.71 -19.85
N GLU A 152 -0.08 -7.50 -18.83
CA GLU A 152 -0.68 -8.84 -18.96
C GLU A 152 -2.17 -8.76 -19.35
N LEU A 153 -2.82 -7.64 -19.08
CA LEU A 153 -4.22 -7.38 -19.42
C LEU A 153 -4.41 -6.84 -20.85
N MET A 154 -3.32 -6.52 -21.56
CA MET A 154 -3.39 -5.98 -22.93
C MET A 154 -4.03 -6.94 -23.92
N ASP A 155 -3.85 -8.26 -23.75
CA ASP A 155 -4.45 -9.27 -24.62
C ASP A 155 -5.97 -9.36 -24.48
N PHE A 156 -6.53 -8.80 -23.40
CA PHE A 156 -7.96 -8.83 -23.12
C PHE A 156 -8.66 -7.51 -23.47
N TRP A 157 -7.90 -6.44 -23.74
CA TRP A 157 -8.47 -5.12 -24.01
C TRP A 157 -8.84 -4.94 -25.49
N HIS A 158 -10.09 -5.23 -25.82
CA HIS A 158 -10.66 -5.01 -27.15
C HIS A 158 -11.61 -3.82 -27.10
N CYS A 159 -11.32 -2.74 -27.84
CA CYS A 159 -12.27 -1.62 -27.96
C CYS A 159 -13.56 -1.99 -28.72
N HIS A 160 -13.59 -3.12 -29.43
CA HIS A 160 -14.77 -3.64 -30.13
C HIS A 160 -14.94 -5.13 -29.90
N LYS A 161 -16.20 -5.57 -29.80
CA LYS A 161 -16.56 -6.99 -29.79
C LYS A 161 -16.12 -7.62 -31.13
N PRO A 162 -15.44 -8.79 -31.16
CA PRO A 162 -14.85 -9.36 -32.38
C PRO A 162 -15.82 -9.78 -33.51
N HIS A 163 -17.07 -9.29 -33.54
CA HIS A 163 -18.13 -9.78 -34.43
C HIS A 163 -18.83 -8.69 -35.26
N GLU A 164 -18.30 -7.47 -35.33
CA GLU A 164 -18.86 -6.44 -36.22
C GLU A 164 -17.99 -6.30 -37.48
N GLU A 165 -18.47 -6.90 -38.58
CA GLU A 165 -17.87 -6.87 -39.92
C GLU A 165 -17.92 -5.47 -40.53
N HIS A 166 -17.10 -4.54 -40.04
CA HIS A 166 -16.98 -3.23 -40.67
C HIS A 166 -15.51 -2.79 -40.83
N HIS A 167 -15.08 -2.85 -42.10
CA HIS A 167 -13.97 -2.13 -42.74
C HIS A 167 -12.56 -2.76 -42.74
N ASN A 168 -12.21 -3.28 -43.92
CA ASN A 168 -10.92 -3.28 -44.62
C ASN A 168 -9.64 -2.95 -43.82
N HIS A 169 -8.77 -3.95 -43.69
CA HIS A 169 -7.31 -3.87 -43.50
C HIS A 169 -6.79 -2.71 -42.64
N ASN A 170 -7.10 -2.77 -41.35
CA ASN A 170 -6.10 -2.41 -40.35
C ASN A 170 -5.81 -3.66 -39.53
N ASP A 171 -4.83 -4.44 -40.00
CA ASP A 171 -4.14 -5.50 -39.26
C ASP A 171 -3.44 -4.90 -38.02
N LYS A 172 -4.21 -4.35 -37.08
CA LYS A 172 -3.72 -4.13 -35.73
C LYS A 172 -3.68 -5.50 -35.06
N ASN A 173 -2.66 -6.26 -35.43
CA ASN A 173 -2.37 -7.55 -34.83
C ASN A 173 -1.84 -7.27 -33.42
N TYR A 174 -2.75 -7.19 -32.46
CA TYR A 174 -2.43 -7.10 -31.03
C TYR A 174 -1.92 -8.48 -30.57
N ASN A 175 -0.74 -8.88 -31.04
CA ASN A 175 -0.07 -10.13 -30.66
C ASN A 175 0.49 -10.10 -29.22
N GLY A 176 -0.12 -9.34 -28.31
CA GLY A 176 0.41 -9.10 -26.95
C GLY A 176 1.79 -8.45 -26.90
N LYS A 177 2.29 -7.94 -28.04
CA LYS A 177 3.64 -7.40 -28.14
C LYS A 177 3.67 -5.96 -27.65
N LEU A 178 4.10 -5.76 -26.41
CA LEU A 178 4.32 -4.43 -25.84
C LEU A 178 5.62 -3.85 -26.40
N LEU A 179 5.51 -3.05 -27.47
CA LEU A 179 6.67 -2.36 -28.06
C LEU A 179 7.08 -1.16 -27.21
N LEU A 180 8.07 -1.38 -26.36
CA LEU A 180 8.68 -0.31 -25.56
C LEU A 180 9.47 0.65 -26.47
N LYS A 181 9.33 1.95 -26.22
CA LYS A 181 10.14 2.95 -26.91
C LYS A 181 11.60 2.88 -26.43
N PRO A 182 12.60 2.81 -27.32
CA PRO A 182 14.00 2.89 -26.91
C PRO A 182 14.27 4.14 -26.06
N GLY A 183 15.05 3.98 -24.98
CA GLY A 183 15.35 5.06 -24.04
C GLY A 183 14.19 5.45 -23.10
N PHE A 184 13.09 4.67 -23.07
CA PHE A 184 12.06 4.78 -22.04
C PHE A 184 12.18 3.65 -21.02
N THR A 185 11.91 4.01 -19.77
CA THR A 185 11.67 3.10 -18.64
C THR A 185 10.22 3.31 -18.21
N TYR A 186 9.43 2.24 -18.17
CA TYR A 186 8.06 2.31 -17.69
C TYR A 186 8.01 1.83 -16.24
N ILE A 187 7.33 2.59 -15.39
CA ILE A 187 7.27 2.34 -13.95
C ILE A 187 5.95 1.62 -13.65
N GLY A 188 6.06 0.35 -13.28
CA GLY A 188 4.98 -0.41 -12.64
C GLY A 188 4.93 -0.17 -11.13
N ALA A 189 3.93 -0.73 -10.45
CA ALA A 189 3.80 -0.56 -9.01
C ALA A 189 5.00 -1.16 -8.30
N SER A 190 5.33 -2.42 -8.59
CA SER A 190 6.43 -3.16 -7.96
C SER A 190 7.65 -3.41 -8.86
N TYR A 191 7.63 -2.97 -10.12
CA TYR A 191 8.69 -3.21 -11.10
C TYR A 191 9.02 -1.98 -11.97
N LEU A 192 10.16 -2.04 -12.65
CA LEU A 192 10.54 -1.18 -13.76
C LEU A 192 10.62 -2.04 -15.03
N LEU A 193 10.02 -1.57 -16.12
CA LEU A 193 10.01 -2.25 -17.40
C LEU A 193 10.90 -1.51 -18.40
N VAL A 194 11.93 -2.20 -18.88
CA VAL A 194 13.00 -1.64 -19.72
C VAL A 194 13.25 -2.51 -20.94
N THR A 195 13.87 -1.94 -21.98
CA THR A 195 14.26 -2.68 -23.19
C THR A 195 15.56 -3.46 -23.00
N GLY A 196 15.65 -4.60 -23.69
CA GLY A 196 16.80 -5.51 -23.67
C GLY A 196 16.90 -6.36 -22.42
N ASP A 197 17.86 -7.28 -22.41
CA ASP A 197 18.16 -8.13 -21.26
C ASP A 197 18.98 -7.38 -20.21
N ARG A 198 18.31 -7.06 -19.11
CA ARG A 198 18.89 -6.48 -17.88
C ARG A 198 18.47 -7.30 -16.66
N SER A 199 18.20 -8.59 -16.87
CA SER A 199 17.70 -9.50 -15.83
C SER A 199 18.71 -9.71 -14.70
N VAL A 200 20.00 -9.45 -14.95
CA VAL A 200 21.09 -9.62 -13.97
C VAL A 200 21.93 -8.36 -13.81
N CYS A 201 22.44 -8.16 -12.60
CA CYS A 201 23.39 -7.09 -12.32
C CYS A 201 24.74 -7.37 -13.00
N SER A 202 25.26 -6.39 -13.74
CA SER A 202 26.53 -6.48 -14.46
C SER A 202 27.76 -6.73 -13.58
N LYS A 203 27.73 -6.35 -12.30
CA LYS A 203 28.86 -6.50 -11.37
C LYS A 203 28.78 -7.74 -10.48
N CYS A 204 27.61 -7.99 -9.88
CA CYS A 204 27.48 -9.01 -8.83
C CYS A 204 26.58 -10.19 -9.23
N SER A 205 26.06 -10.17 -10.46
CA SER A 205 25.18 -11.20 -11.03
C SER A 205 23.92 -11.51 -10.23
N LEU A 206 23.49 -10.57 -9.36
CA LEU A 206 22.18 -10.64 -8.72
C LEU A 206 21.10 -10.64 -9.79
N GLU A 207 20.14 -11.56 -9.71
CA GLU A 207 18.92 -11.53 -10.50
C GLU A 207 18.08 -10.31 -10.09
N LEU A 208 17.99 -9.34 -11.00
CA LEU A 208 17.24 -8.10 -10.83
C LEU A 208 15.77 -8.28 -11.22
N GLY A 209 15.48 -9.17 -12.16
CA GLY A 209 14.12 -9.47 -12.59
C GLY A 209 14.07 -10.43 -13.77
N THR A 210 12.94 -10.47 -14.48
CA THR A 210 12.68 -11.46 -15.54
C THR A 210 12.81 -10.84 -16.92
N PHE A 211 13.58 -11.47 -17.81
CA PHE A 211 13.66 -11.09 -19.22
C PHE A 211 12.61 -11.83 -20.05
N ASP A 212 11.81 -11.08 -20.81
CA ASP A 212 10.86 -11.58 -21.78
C ASP A 212 11.44 -11.43 -23.20
N GLN A 213 11.81 -12.57 -23.78
CA GLN A 213 12.37 -12.68 -25.13
C GLN A 213 11.37 -12.24 -26.22
N THR A 214 10.06 -12.36 -25.97
CA THR A 214 9.01 -12.02 -26.94
C THR A 214 8.92 -10.52 -27.17
N ASN A 215 9.01 -9.77 -26.06
CA ASN A 215 8.91 -8.32 -26.03
C ASN A 215 10.26 -7.60 -26.04
N ASP A 216 11.37 -8.35 -25.99
CA ASP A 216 12.73 -7.81 -25.82
C ASP A 216 12.78 -6.82 -24.66
N SER A 217 12.23 -7.25 -23.51
CA SER A 217 12.05 -6.39 -22.35
C SER A 217 12.34 -7.11 -21.05
N THR A 218 12.85 -6.37 -20.06
CA THR A 218 13.09 -6.88 -18.71
C THR A 218 12.15 -6.22 -17.72
N LYS A 219 11.44 -7.03 -16.94
CA LYS A 219 10.67 -6.62 -15.77
C LYS A 219 11.57 -6.70 -14.54
N ILE A 220 12.21 -5.59 -14.19
CA ILE A 220 13.12 -5.47 -13.03
C ILE A 220 12.31 -5.23 -11.77
N SER A 221 12.45 -6.09 -10.76
CA SER A 221 11.77 -5.92 -9.47
C SER A 221 12.36 -4.76 -8.67
N LYS A 222 11.51 -3.85 -8.18
CA LYS A 222 11.96 -2.68 -7.40
C LYS A 222 12.68 -3.06 -6.10
N TRP A 223 12.27 -4.15 -5.45
CA TRP A 223 12.94 -4.63 -4.22
C TRP A 223 14.37 -5.16 -4.46
N ASN A 224 14.78 -5.38 -5.71
CA ASN A 224 16.17 -5.71 -6.06
C ASN A 224 17.00 -4.46 -6.38
N LEU A 225 16.41 -3.27 -6.23
CA LEU A 225 17.01 -1.97 -6.48
C LEU A 225 17.01 -1.10 -5.23
N LYS A 226 17.83 -0.06 -5.27
CA LYS A 226 17.84 1.10 -4.38
C LYS A 226 17.65 2.35 -5.21
N LEU A 227 16.88 3.29 -4.70
CA LEU A 227 16.76 4.61 -5.32
C LEU A 227 17.73 5.56 -4.60
N THR A 228 18.67 6.12 -5.35
CA THR A 228 19.68 7.06 -4.84
C THR A 228 19.45 8.43 -5.47
N TYR A 229 19.33 9.47 -4.65
CA TYR A 229 19.17 10.86 -5.12
C TYR A 229 19.66 11.84 -4.06
N ALA A 230 20.32 12.92 -4.48
CA ALA A 230 21.12 13.77 -3.60
C ALA A 230 22.04 12.87 -2.71
N ASP A 231 21.80 12.86 -1.39
CA ASP A 231 22.50 12.02 -0.42
C ASP A 231 21.58 11.01 0.28
N LYS A 232 20.40 10.75 -0.31
CA LYS A 232 19.41 9.81 0.21
C LYS A 232 19.45 8.50 -0.57
N ILE A 233 19.30 7.40 0.17
CA ILE A 233 19.12 6.06 -0.38
C ILE A 233 17.81 5.54 0.18
N GLU A 234 16.92 5.13 -0.71
CA GLU A 234 15.66 4.47 -0.37
C GLU A 234 15.66 3.01 -0.84
N GLU A 235 14.98 2.18 -0.06
CA GLU A 235 14.70 0.79 -0.40
C GLU A 235 13.21 0.60 -0.68
N TYR A 236 12.86 -0.41 -1.48
CA TYR A 236 11.48 -0.72 -1.80
C TYR A 236 11.01 -1.95 -1.01
N PRO A 237 10.01 -1.83 -0.12
CA PRO A 237 9.51 -2.97 0.62
C PRO A 237 8.89 -4.04 -0.30
N PRO A 238 9.37 -5.30 -0.28
CA PRO A 238 8.86 -6.35 -1.15
C PRO A 238 7.36 -6.61 -0.99
N TYR A 239 6.82 -6.48 0.22
CA TYR A 239 5.40 -6.71 0.50
C TYR A 239 4.45 -5.79 -0.28
N LEU A 240 4.93 -4.64 -0.79
CA LEU A 240 4.11 -3.72 -1.57
C LEU A 240 3.59 -4.35 -2.87
N LEU A 241 4.24 -5.38 -3.41
CA LEU A 241 3.68 -6.19 -4.50
C LEU A 241 2.28 -6.69 -4.13
N VAL A 242 2.12 -7.25 -2.93
CA VAL A 242 0.84 -7.79 -2.44
C VAL A 242 -0.19 -6.66 -2.26
N TYR A 243 0.23 -5.54 -1.66
CA TYR A 243 -0.63 -4.37 -1.48
C TYR A 243 -1.22 -3.89 -2.82
N HIS A 244 -0.36 -3.66 -3.83
CA HIS A 244 -0.80 -3.17 -5.14
C HIS A 244 -1.61 -4.21 -5.91
N SER A 245 -1.23 -5.49 -5.83
CA SER A 245 -1.96 -6.59 -6.45
C SER A 245 -3.38 -6.73 -5.90
N ILE A 246 -3.55 -6.65 -4.58
CA ILE A 246 -4.86 -6.67 -3.92
C ILE A 246 -5.69 -5.45 -4.34
N LEU A 247 -5.09 -4.26 -4.35
CA LEU A 247 -5.77 -3.03 -4.73
C LEU A 247 -6.26 -3.08 -6.19
N ASP A 248 -5.44 -3.60 -7.09
CA ASP A 248 -5.80 -3.76 -8.50
C ASP A 248 -6.97 -4.72 -8.69
N ARG A 249 -6.98 -5.88 -8.00
CA ARG A 249 -8.09 -6.85 -8.06
C ARG A 249 -9.38 -6.32 -7.43
N ILE A 250 -9.26 -5.55 -6.35
CA ILE A 250 -10.40 -4.80 -5.78
C ILE A 250 -10.97 -3.84 -6.82
N ASN A 251 -10.11 -3.13 -7.55
CA ASN A 251 -10.51 -2.12 -8.52
C ASN A 251 -11.11 -2.71 -9.79
N SER A 252 -10.58 -3.84 -10.27
CA SER A 252 -11.01 -4.47 -11.51
C SER A 252 -12.19 -5.42 -11.33
N ALA A 253 -12.24 -6.16 -10.22
CA ALA A 253 -13.20 -7.25 -10.01
C ALA A 253 -14.04 -7.12 -8.73
N GLY A 254 -13.76 -6.13 -7.86
CA GLY A 254 -14.50 -5.93 -6.60
C GLY A 254 -14.24 -6.99 -5.52
N VAL A 255 -13.25 -7.85 -5.73
CA VAL A 255 -12.90 -8.97 -4.84
C VAL A 255 -12.33 -8.44 -3.52
N ARG A 256 -12.65 -9.10 -2.39
CA ARG A 256 -12.21 -8.69 -1.04
C ARG A 256 -11.56 -9.81 -0.24
N LYS A 257 -11.73 -11.06 -0.64
CA LYS A 257 -11.10 -12.23 -0.03
C LYS A 257 -10.06 -12.77 -1.03
N PHE A 258 -8.85 -13.05 -0.55
CA PHE A 258 -7.72 -13.47 -1.37
C PHE A 258 -6.96 -14.56 -0.64
N SER A 259 -6.34 -15.47 -1.38
CA SER A 259 -5.30 -16.35 -0.83
C SER A 259 -3.95 -15.89 -1.38
N VAL A 260 -3.00 -15.57 -0.50
CA VAL A 260 -1.61 -15.33 -0.90
C VAL A 260 -0.83 -16.60 -0.62
N SER A 261 -0.05 -17.07 -1.59
CA SER A 261 0.76 -18.28 -1.46
C SER A 261 2.20 -18.06 -1.89
N LEU A 262 3.11 -18.84 -1.32
CA LEU A 262 4.49 -18.87 -1.76
C LEU A 262 4.59 -19.56 -3.14
N ALA A 263 5.19 -18.88 -4.11
CA ALA A 263 5.41 -19.45 -5.44
C ALA A 263 6.20 -20.77 -5.34
N GLY A 264 5.64 -21.84 -5.91
CA GLY A 264 6.22 -23.19 -5.86
C GLY A 264 5.91 -24.00 -4.59
N ASP A 265 5.32 -23.40 -3.55
CA ASP A 265 4.90 -24.09 -2.32
C ASP A 265 3.45 -23.75 -1.95
N LYS A 266 2.55 -24.68 -2.26
CA LYS A 266 1.10 -24.52 -2.01
C LYS A 266 0.70 -24.74 -0.55
N THR A 267 1.63 -25.15 0.32
CA THR A 267 1.35 -25.41 1.74
C THR A 267 1.52 -24.18 2.61
N CYS A 268 2.31 -23.20 2.15
CA CYS A 268 2.43 -21.88 2.76
C CYS A 268 1.41 -20.92 2.15
N CYS A 269 0.23 -20.84 2.78
CA CYS A 269 -0.86 -19.98 2.34
C CYS A 269 -1.36 -19.07 3.46
N LEU A 270 -1.83 -17.90 3.09
CA LEU A 270 -2.43 -16.92 3.98
C LEU A 270 -3.70 -16.38 3.33
N ASP A 271 -4.82 -16.62 3.99
CA ASP A 271 -6.10 -16.08 3.55
C ASP A 271 -6.27 -14.68 4.11
N ILE A 272 -6.59 -13.74 3.24
CA ILE A 272 -6.72 -12.31 3.52
C ILE A 272 -8.16 -11.90 3.21
N TRP A 273 -8.77 -11.19 4.14
CA TRP A 273 -10.00 -10.47 3.89
C TRP A 273 -9.82 -8.98 4.14
N VAL A 274 -9.94 -8.19 3.08
CA VAL A 274 -9.90 -6.73 3.12
C VAL A 274 -11.28 -6.19 3.50
N THR A 275 -11.41 -5.67 4.72
CA THR A 275 -12.70 -5.16 5.25
C THR A 275 -12.89 -3.67 5.01
N ALA A 276 -11.80 -2.91 4.86
CA ALA A 276 -11.83 -1.48 4.55
C ALA A 276 -10.62 -1.09 3.71
N VAL A 277 -10.80 -0.08 2.86
CA VAL A 277 -9.79 0.42 1.92
C VAL A 277 -9.76 1.92 1.97
N GLY A 278 -8.55 2.49 1.91
CA GLY A 278 -8.37 3.94 1.88
C GLY A 278 -8.64 4.59 3.22
N ILE A 279 -8.33 3.88 4.30
CA ILE A 279 -8.46 4.42 5.65
C ILE A 279 -7.10 4.95 6.11
N ASN A 280 -7.13 6.11 6.74
CA ASN A 280 -5.95 6.70 7.36
C ASN A 280 -5.91 6.26 8.80
N ILE A 281 -4.74 5.86 9.26
CA ILE A 281 -4.53 5.40 10.63
C ILE A 281 -3.38 6.15 11.30
N SER A 282 -3.39 6.14 12.62
CA SER A 282 -2.26 6.54 13.45
C SER A 282 -2.01 5.47 14.50
N VAL A 283 -0.79 4.94 14.56
CA VAL A 283 -0.41 3.87 15.47
C VAL A 283 0.88 4.27 16.17
N ASN A 284 0.83 4.41 17.50
CA ASN A 284 1.98 4.75 18.35
C ASN A 284 2.87 5.89 17.79
N GLY A 285 2.26 7.00 17.40
CA GLY A 285 2.92 8.20 16.87
C GLY A 285 3.19 8.19 15.37
N LYS A 286 2.93 7.08 14.67
CA LYS A 286 3.16 6.96 13.23
C LYS A 286 1.85 7.09 12.46
N GLN A 287 1.79 7.97 11.47
CA GLN A 287 0.63 8.14 10.59
C GLN A 287 0.84 7.37 9.29
N TYR A 288 -0.21 6.70 8.84
CA TYR A 288 -0.25 6.02 7.56
C TYR A 288 -1.53 6.40 6.82
N ASP A 289 -1.36 6.79 5.57
CA ASP A 289 -2.46 7.14 4.70
C ASP A 289 -2.81 5.95 3.78
N ASN A 290 -4.05 5.91 3.33
CA ASN A 290 -4.50 4.98 2.29
C ASN A 290 -4.30 3.49 2.62
N THR A 291 -4.40 3.11 3.89
CA THR A 291 -4.18 1.72 4.32
C THR A 291 -5.36 0.80 3.98
N LEU A 292 -5.09 -0.52 3.95
CA LEU A 292 -6.11 -1.56 3.85
C LEU A 292 -6.27 -2.22 5.22
N LYS A 293 -7.48 -2.21 5.79
CA LYS A 293 -7.80 -3.02 6.97
C LYS A 293 -7.96 -4.45 6.54
N THR A 294 -7.11 -5.32 7.05
CA THR A 294 -7.03 -6.72 6.64
C THR A 294 -7.19 -7.66 7.81
N LEU A 295 -8.06 -8.63 7.63
CA LEU A 295 -8.14 -9.82 8.44
C LEU A 295 -7.30 -10.90 7.79
N TYR A 296 -6.52 -11.65 8.55
CA TYR A 296 -5.69 -12.70 7.99
C TYR A 296 -5.55 -13.94 8.87
N LYS A 297 -5.31 -15.07 8.20
CA LYS A 297 -5.11 -16.37 8.83
C LYS A 297 -4.19 -17.24 8.00
N PHE A 298 -3.28 -17.94 8.67
CA PHE A 298 -2.44 -18.94 8.03
C PHE A 298 -3.26 -20.19 7.73
N THR A 299 -3.15 -20.69 6.51
CA THR A 299 -3.85 -21.88 6.03
C THR A 299 -2.90 -22.82 5.31
N SER A 300 -3.25 -24.10 5.29
CA SER A 300 -2.46 -25.14 4.62
C SER A 300 -2.67 -25.21 3.11
N ARG A 301 -3.66 -24.47 2.58
CA ARG A 301 -3.96 -24.35 1.16
C ARG A 301 -4.79 -23.09 0.91
N ALA A 302 -4.72 -22.58 -0.32
CA ALA A 302 -5.62 -21.54 -0.79
C ALA A 302 -7.08 -21.99 -0.67
N ARG A 303 -7.91 -21.14 -0.07
CA ARG A 303 -9.36 -21.35 0.06
C ARG A 303 -10.15 -20.49 -0.91
N GLU A 304 -9.58 -19.37 -1.32
CA GLU A 304 -10.21 -18.40 -2.21
C GLU A 304 -9.81 -18.70 -3.66
N ASP A 305 -10.71 -18.39 -4.59
CA ASP A 305 -10.46 -18.53 -6.03
C ASP A 305 -9.38 -17.54 -6.50
N ASP A 306 -9.31 -16.37 -5.86
CA ASP A 306 -8.33 -15.33 -6.12
C ASP A 306 -7.01 -15.61 -5.37
N VAL A 307 -6.17 -16.43 -6.00
CA VAL A 307 -4.83 -16.74 -5.50
C VAL A 307 -3.79 -15.77 -6.06
N LEU A 308 -2.93 -15.24 -5.19
CA LEU A 308 -1.76 -14.44 -5.53
C LEU A 308 -0.50 -15.23 -5.14
N GLU A 309 0.18 -15.79 -6.13
CA GLU A 309 1.47 -16.45 -5.92
C GLU A 309 2.59 -15.41 -5.87
N VAL A 310 3.43 -15.45 -4.83
CA VAL A 310 4.50 -14.46 -4.64
C VAL A 310 5.87 -15.10 -4.40
N PRO A 311 6.97 -14.45 -4.82
CA PRO A 311 8.33 -14.93 -4.53
C PRO A 311 8.63 -15.00 -3.02
N SER A 312 9.62 -15.81 -2.64
CA SER A 312 10.00 -16.02 -1.24
C SER A 312 10.40 -14.75 -0.49
N VAL A 313 11.05 -13.79 -1.16
CA VAL A 313 11.40 -12.49 -0.59
C VAL A 313 10.16 -11.65 -0.26
N VAL A 314 9.15 -11.69 -1.15
CA VAL A 314 7.87 -11.00 -0.95
C VAL A 314 7.08 -11.67 0.17
N TRP A 315 7.00 -13.00 0.17
CA TRP A 315 6.32 -13.76 1.22
C TRP A 315 6.84 -13.42 2.62
N LYS A 316 8.15 -13.51 2.83
CA LYS A 316 8.77 -13.22 4.13
C LYS A 316 8.52 -11.78 4.58
N SER A 317 8.69 -10.82 3.66
CA SER A 317 8.43 -9.40 3.94
C SER A 317 6.96 -9.15 4.28
N PHE A 318 6.03 -9.79 3.58
CA PHE A 318 4.60 -9.66 3.79
C PHE A 318 4.15 -10.25 5.12
N GLU A 319 4.62 -11.45 5.45
CA GLU A 319 4.35 -12.10 6.73
C GLU A 319 4.85 -11.26 7.92
N GLN A 320 6.09 -10.75 7.81
CA GLN A 320 6.68 -9.90 8.83
C GLN A 320 5.92 -8.58 8.98
N HIS A 321 5.49 -7.98 7.87
CA HIS A 321 4.69 -6.74 7.89
C HIS A 321 3.37 -6.94 8.62
N LEU A 322 2.61 -8.00 8.28
CA LEU A 322 1.34 -8.30 8.96
C LEU A 322 1.52 -8.50 10.47
N LYS A 323 2.49 -9.33 10.87
CA LYS A 323 2.78 -9.59 12.29
C LYS A 323 3.18 -8.31 13.03
N SER A 324 4.12 -7.54 12.47
CA SER A 324 4.57 -6.28 13.06
C SER A 324 3.43 -5.28 13.21
N MET A 325 2.53 -5.19 12.24
CA MET A 325 1.37 -4.30 12.33
C MET A 325 0.37 -4.77 13.37
N THR A 326 0.07 -6.08 13.45
CA THR A 326 -0.76 -6.65 14.52
C THR A 326 -0.19 -6.32 15.90
N GLU A 327 1.10 -6.62 16.12
CA GLU A 327 1.79 -6.42 17.40
C GLU A 327 1.89 -4.95 17.83
N SER A 328 1.86 -4.02 16.86
CA SER A 328 1.88 -2.59 17.14
C SER A 328 0.56 -2.03 17.69
N MET A 329 -0.54 -2.77 17.60
CA MET A 329 -1.87 -2.33 18.05
C MET A 329 -2.23 -2.86 19.43
N PRO A 330 -3.17 -2.22 20.15
CA PRO A 330 -3.72 -2.75 21.40
C PRO A 330 -4.16 -4.22 21.29
N LYS A 331 -3.89 -5.03 22.32
CA LYS A 331 -4.08 -6.49 22.28
C LYS A 331 -5.51 -6.95 21.99
N GLU A 332 -6.52 -6.21 22.44
CA GLU A 332 -7.93 -6.52 22.15
C GLU A 332 -8.27 -6.44 20.67
N LEU A 333 -7.48 -5.71 19.89
CA LEU A 333 -7.70 -5.57 18.45
C LEU A 333 -6.95 -6.61 17.63
N HIS A 334 -6.09 -7.43 18.24
CA HIS A 334 -5.25 -8.39 17.51
C HIS A 334 -6.08 -9.44 16.79
N ASN A 335 -7.23 -9.81 17.34
CA ASN A 335 -8.03 -10.90 16.86
C ASN A 335 -9.49 -10.50 16.72
N LEU A 336 -10.13 -10.95 15.65
CA LEU A 336 -11.55 -10.82 15.42
C LEU A 336 -12.16 -12.19 15.18
N LYS A 337 -13.22 -12.49 15.93
CA LYS A 337 -14.04 -13.68 15.72
C LYS A 337 -15.12 -13.37 14.68
N ILE A 338 -15.18 -14.15 13.61
CA ILE A 338 -16.22 -14.07 12.60
C ILE A 338 -16.94 -15.41 12.51
N SER A 339 -18.27 -15.35 12.57
CA SER A 339 -19.14 -16.49 12.37
C SER A 339 -19.65 -16.46 10.93
N GLU A 340 -19.21 -17.39 10.10
CA GLU A 340 -19.68 -17.58 8.72
C GLU A 340 -20.28 -18.99 8.61
N GLU A 341 -21.54 -19.09 8.18
CA GLU A 341 -22.26 -20.37 8.02
C GLU A 341 -22.31 -21.26 9.29
N GLY A 342 -22.28 -20.63 10.47
CA GLY A 342 -22.28 -21.34 11.75
C GLY A 342 -20.91 -21.87 12.19
N ILE A 343 -19.85 -21.59 11.42
CA ILE A 343 -18.47 -21.87 11.80
C ILE A 343 -17.85 -20.58 12.33
N ASP A 344 -17.40 -20.66 13.58
CA ASP A 344 -16.66 -19.60 14.24
C ASP A 344 -15.18 -19.68 13.86
N GLU A 345 -14.70 -18.71 13.08
CA GLU A 345 -13.29 -18.57 12.76
C GLU A 345 -12.66 -17.35 13.44
N MET A 346 -11.42 -17.51 13.87
CA MET A 346 -10.60 -16.44 14.43
C MET A 346 -9.64 -15.93 13.36
N PHE A 347 -9.64 -14.62 13.13
CA PHE A 347 -8.73 -13.93 12.23
C PHE A 347 -7.84 -12.97 13.02
N ASN A 348 -6.59 -12.85 12.60
CA ASN A 348 -5.73 -11.76 13.07
C ASN A 348 -6.10 -10.48 12.33
N VAL A 349 -5.98 -9.33 12.98
CA VAL A 349 -6.20 -8.01 12.37
C VAL A 349 -4.86 -7.34 12.11
N ALA A 350 -4.70 -6.77 10.93
CA ALA A 350 -3.56 -5.94 10.55
C ALA A 350 -3.99 -4.84 9.58
N TYR A 351 -3.07 -3.92 9.30
CA TYR A 351 -3.22 -2.89 8.30
C TYR A 351 -2.09 -3.02 7.27
N LEU A 352 -2.44 -3.20 6.00
CA LEU A 352 -1.47 -3.12 4.91
C LEU A 352 -1.26 -1.66 4.54
N VAL A 353 -0.01 -1.20 4.62
CA VAL A 353 0.34 0.22 4.45
C VAL A 353 1.11 0.42 3.12
N PRO A 354 0.77 1.45 2.31
CA PRO A 354 1.36 1.67 0.98
C PRO A 354 2.80 2.20 1.01
N SER A 355 3.25 2.73 2.15
CA SER A 355 4.57 3.33 2.29
C SER A 355 4.99 3.41 3.76
N TYR A 356 6.24 3.80 4.00
CA TYR A 356 6.75 4.07 5.34
C TYR A 356 5.97 5.21 6.00
N ALA A 357 5.85 5.16 7.33
CA ALA A 357 5.26 6.22 8.13
C ALA A 357 5.90 7.57 7.82
N LEU A 358 5.06 8.58 7.59
CA LEU A 358 5.48 9.95 7.31
C LEU A 358 5.79 10.75 8.57
#